data_AF-A0A0W7XAE3-F1
#
_entry.id   AF-A0A0W7XAE3-F1
#
_cell.length_a   1.000
_cell.length_b   1.000
_cell.length_c   1.000
_cell.angle_alpha   90.00
_cell.angle_beta   90.00
_cell.angle_gamma   90.00
#
_symmetry.space_group_name_H-M   'P 1'
#
loop_
_entity.id
_entity.type
_entity.pdbx_description
1 polymer ?
#
loop_
_entity_poly.entity_id
_entity_poly.type
_entity_poly.pdbx_seq_one_letter_code
_entity_poly.pdbx_strand_id
1 'polypeptide(L)'
;MTLRAVIARQLDQIAPGTSRVRTVPVSTERDGEQHLATVVSLDDALGFSVAADRDAHCAALGLLRRMFPAADWRRPQLYDAITGVLALDEPSMPGELRA
;
A
#
# COMPACT_ATOMS: atom_id res chain seq x y z
N MET A 1 -19.95 8.22 -9.97
CA MET A 1 -19.29 7.21 -9.10
C MET A 1 -18.10 7.90 -8.43
N THR A 2 -17.98 7.86 -7.10
CA THR A 2 -16.89 8.55 -6.39
C THR A 2 -15.56 7.85 -6.61
N LEU A 3 -14.44 8.59 -6.56
CA LEU A 3 -13.08 8.06 -6.71
C LEU A 3 -12.84 6.82 -5.84
N ARG A 4 -13.23 6.89 -4.55
CA ARG A 4 -13.18 5.77 -3.60
C ARG A 4 -13.87 4.52 -4.13
N ALA A 5 -15.10 4.64 -4.65
CA ALA A 5 -15.86 3.49 -5.12
C ALA A 5 -15.23 2.83 -6.35
N VAL A 6 -14.54 3.61 -7.20
CA VAL A 6 -13.77 3.07 -8.33
C VAL A 6 -12.58 2.27 -7.83
N ILE A 7 -11.81 2.82 -6.89
CA ILE A 7 -10.63 2.15 -6.34
C ILE A 7 -11.03 0.90 -5.57
N ALA A 8 -12.03 0.97 -4.70
CA ALA A 8 -12.50 -0.18 -3.93
C ALA A 8 -12.95 -1.33 -4.83
N ARG A 9 -13.71 -1.04 -5.90
CA ARG A 9 -14.11 -2.05 -6.88
C ARG A 9 -12.91 -2.65 -7.61
N GLN A 10 -11.94 -1.83 -8.02
CA GLN A 10 -10.77 -2.34 -8.75
C GLN A 10 -9.86 -3.17 -7.83
N LEU A 11 -9.71 -2.79 -6.57
CA LEU A 11 -8.99 -3.60 -5.57
C LEU A 11 -9.68 -4.94 -5.35
N ASP A 12 -11.01 -4.96 -5.24
CA ASP A 12 -11.78 -6.22 -5.13
C ASP A 12 -11.61 -7.12 -6.36
N GLN A 13 -11.49 -6.55 -7.57
CA GLN A 13 -11.18 -7.30 -8.79
C GLN A 13 -9.74 -7.81 -8.84
N ILE A 14 -8.79 -7.08 -8.27
CA ILE A 14 -7.36 -7.45 -8.23
C ILE A 14 -7.12 -8.55 -7.20
N ALA A 15 -7.65 -8.37 -6.00
CA ALA A 15 -7.49 -9.27 -4.87
C ALA A 15 -8.75 -9.15 -3.98
N PRO A 16 -9.72 -10.07 -4.16
CA PRO A 16 -10.99 -10.03 -3.43
C PRO A 16 -10.79 -9.93 -1.92
N GLY A 17 -11.57 -9.06 -1.27
CA GLY A 17 -11.49 -8.83 0.17
C GLY A 17 -10.44 -7.80 0.62
N THR A 18 -9.62 -7.29 -0.30
CA THR A 18 -8.65 -6.21 0.01
C THR A 18 -9.38 -4.95 0.47
N SER A 19 -9.12 -4.55 1.71
CA SER A 19 -9.66 -3.32 2.31
C SER A 19 -8.58 -2.29 2.60
N ARG A 20 -7.32 -2.73 2.76
CA ARG A 20 -6.15 -1.88 2.97
C ARG A 20 -5.02 -2.29 2.07
N VAL A 21 -4.27 -1.30 1.59
CA VAL A 21 -3.06 -1.51 0.79
C VAL A 21 -1.92 -0.72 1.41
N ARG A 22 -0.92 -1.43 1.89
CA ARG A 22 0.30 -0.85 2.47
C ARG A 22 1.42 -0.92 1.45
N THR A 23 2.14 0.17 1.25
CA THR A 23 3.32 0.21 0.37
C THR A 23 4.52 0.68 1.16
N VAL A 24 5.59 -0.10 1.18
CA VAL A 24 6.82 0.20 1.91
C VAL A 24 8.00 0.20 0.93
N PRO A 25 8.67 1.33 0.71
CA PRO A 25 9.91 1.36 -0.06
C PRO A 25 11.02 0.67 0.74
N VAL A 26 11.75 -0.25 0.10
CA VAL A 26 12.86 -0.98 0.68
C VAL A 26 14.08 -0.83 -0.21
N SER A 27 15.20 -0.44 0.39
CA SER A 27 16.50 -0.47 -0.29
C SER A 27 17.10 -1.86 -0.10
N THR A 28 17.38 -2.53 -1.21
CA THR A 28 18.04 -3.84 -1.24
C THR A 28 19.33 -3.72 -2.02
N GLU A 29 20.42 -4.31 -1.54
CA GLU A 29 21.62 -4.48 -2.35
C GLU A 29 21.46 -5.73 -3.22
N ARG A 30 21.71 -5.61 -4.53
CA ARG A 30 21.75 -6.73 -5.46
C ARG A 30 22.94 -6.55 -6.39
N ASP A 31 23.79 -7.57 -6.50
CA ASP A 31 24.97 -7.56 -7.38
C ASP A 31 25.92 -6.35 -7.13
N GLY A 32 26.01 -5.88 -5.88
CA GLY A 32 26.82 -4.72 -5.48
C GLY A 32 26.18 -3.35 -5.75
N GLU A 33 24.98 -3.32 -6.32
CA GLU A 33 24.22 -2.10 -6.63
C GLU A 33 23.05 -1.91 -5.65
N GLN A 34 22.75 -0.65 -5.30
CA GLN A 34 21.57 -0.32 -4.50
C GLN A 34 20.32 -0.28 -5.38
N HIS A 35 19.35 -1.12 -5.05
CA HIS A 35 18.05 -1.16 -5.71
C HIS A 35 16.95 -0.72 -4.75
N LEU A 36 16.13 0.24 -5.20
CA LEU A 36 14.90 0.62 -4.49
C LEU A 36 13.74 -0.23 -5.00
N ALA A 37 13.24 -1.13 -4.17
CA ALA A 37 12.02 -1.89 -4.41
C ALA A 37 10.87 -1.34 -3.55
N THR A 38 9.64 -1.72 -3.89
CA THR A 38 8.46 -1.41 -3.05
C THR A 38 7.80 -2.73 -2.67
N VAL A 39 7.77 -3.01 -1.38
CA VAL A 39 6.95 -4.08 -0.82
C VAL A 39 5.51 -3.60 -0.74
N VAL A 40 4.58 -4.46 -1.13
CA VAL A 40 3.15 -4.18 -1.09
C VAL A 40 2.51 -5.26 -0.23
N SER A 41 1.63 -4.86 0.68
CA SER A 41 0.77 -5.76 1.46
C SER A 41 -0.68 -5.42 1.18
N LEU A 42 -1.49 -6.44 0.94
CA LEU A 42 -2.93 -6.34 0.75
C LEU A 42 -3.56 -6.95 1.99
N ASP A 43 -4.33 -6.16 2.72
CA ASP A 43 -4.93 -6.62 3.99
C ASP A 43 -6.46 -6.44 3.94
N ASP A 44 -7.16 -7.35 4.61
CA ASP A 44 -8.60 -7.30 4.78
C ASP A 44 -9.02 -6.24 5.82
N ALA A 45 -10.33 -6.11 6.06
CA ALA A 45 -10.86 -5.15 7.02
C ALA A 45 -10.44 -5.41 8.47
N LEU A 46 -10.02 -6.64 8.78
CA LEU A 46 -9.53 -7.07 10.10
C LEU A 46 -8.01 -6.90 10.23
N GLY A 47 -7.32 -6.55 9.14
CA GLY A 47 -5.87 -6.38 9.09
C GLY A 47 -5.10 -7.68 8.83
N PHE A 48 -5.77 -8.74 8.36
CA PHE A 48 -5.08 -9.96 7.92
C PHE A 48 -4.68 -9.86 6.46
N SER A 49 -3.51 -10.39 6.14
CA SER A 49 -3.03 -10.37 4.75
C SER A 49 -3.89 -11.26 3.85
N VAL A 50 -4.31 -10.67 2.73
CA VAL A 50 -5.03 -11.34 1.66
C VAL A 50 -4.04 -12.14 0.83
N ALA A 51 -4.33 -13.42 0.63
CA ALA A 51 -3.53 -14.27 -0.23
C ALA A 51 -3.67 -13.82 -1.70
N ALA A 52 -2.59 -13.31 -2.27
CA ALA A 52 -2.56 -12.83 -3.65
C ALA A 52 -1.19 -13.09 -4.27
N ASP A 53 -1.14 -13.25 -5.60
CA ASP A 53 0.11 -13.44 -6.32
C ASP A 53 0.85 -12.12 -6.56
N ARG A 54 2.05 -12.22 -7.15
CA ARG A 54 2.89 -11.05 -7.44
C ARG A 54 2.20 -10.05 -8.39
N ASP A 55 1.42 -10.53 -9.36
CA ASP A 55 0.80 -9.67 -10.36
C ASP A 55 -0.30 -8.82 -9.71
N ALA A 56 -1.06 -9.39 -8.78
CA ALA A 56 -2.04 -8.65 -7.98
C ALA A 56 -1.39 -7.54 -7.15
N HIS A 57 -0.26 -7.81 -6.49
CA HIS A 57 0.49 -6.80 -5.74
C HIS A 57 1.00 -5.66 -6.65
N CYS A 58 1.54 -6.00 -7.82
CA CYS A 58 1.98 -5.02 -8.81
C CYS A 58 0.81 -4.20 -9.37
N ALA A 59 -0.34 -4.84 -9.62
CA ALA A 59 -1.54 -4.18 -10.12
C ALA A 59 -2.12 -3.20 -9.09
N ALA A 60 -2.15 -3.58 -7.80
CA ALA A 60 -2.60 -2.72 -6.71
C ALA A 60 -1.70 -1.48 -6.57
N LEU A 61 -0.38 -1.65 -6.58
CA LEU A 61 0.57 -0.53 -6.55
C LEU A 61 0.41 0.38 -7.78
N GLY A 62 0.29 -0.20 -8.97
CA GLY A 62 0.07 0.53 -10.21
C GLY A 62 -1.24 1.33 -10.19
N LEU A 63 -2.30 0.76 -9.63
CA LEU A 63 -3.56 1.45 -9.41
C LEU A 63 -3.37 2.67 -8.52
N LEU A 64 -2.82 2.50 -7.32
CA LEU A 64 -2.68 3.62 -6.38
C LEU A 64 -1.79 4.74 -6.93
N ARG A 65 -0.69 4.41 -7.61
CA ARG A 65 0.19 5.41 -8.26
C ARG A 65 -0.53 6.24 -9.31
N ARG A 66 -1.45 5.63 -10.08
CA ARG A 66 -2.26 6.35 -11.07
C ARG A 66 -3.31 7.26 -10.43
N MET A 67 -3.91 6.82 -9.33
CA MET A 67 -4.98 7.59 -8.67
C MET A 67 -4.44 8.68 -7.73
N PHE A 68 -3.22 8.51 -7.21
CA PHE A 68 -2.56 9.46 -6.31
C PHE A 68 -1.16 9.84 -6.84
N PRO A 69 -1.09 10.57 -7.97
CA PRO A 69 0.20 10.91 -8.60
C PRO A 69 1.05 11.87 -7.76
N ALA A 70 0.44 12.61 -6.83
CA ALA A 70 1.14 13.56 -5.95
C ALA A 70 1.69 12.92 -4.65
N ALA A 71 1.43 11.64 -4.40
CA ALA A 71 1.91 10.97 -3.19
C ALA A 71 3.44 10.73 -3.24
N ASP A 72 4.09 10.86 -2.10
CA ASP A 72 5.52 10.54 -1.97
C ASP A 72 5.73 9.04 -1.80
N TRP A 73 5.87 8.34 -2.91
CA TRP A 73 6.11 6.90 -2.96
C TRP A 73 7.49 6.47 -2.46
N ARG A 74 8.35 7.42 -2.04
CA ARG A 74 9.61 7.14 -1.34
C ARG A 74 9.41 6.97 0.16
N ARG A 75 8.19 7.18 0.66
CA ARG A 75 7.81 6.96 2.05
C ARG A 75 6.76 5.84 2.14
N PRO A 76 6.66 5.17 3.30
CA PRO A 76 5.58 4.24 3.53
C PRO A 76 4.22 4.92 3.36
N GLN A 77 3.30 4.27 2.65
CA GLN A 77 1.93 4.76 2.44
C GLN A 77 0.94 3.65 2.83
N LEU A 78 -0.20 4.07 3.38
CA LEU A 78 -1.35 3.22 3.66
C LEU A 78 -2.58 3.81 2.97
N TYR A 79 -3.18 3.03 2.09
CA TYR A 79 -4.49 3.32 1.53
C TYR A 79 -5.55 2.49 2.23
N ASP A 80 -6.61 3.13 2.70
CA ASP A 80 -7.78 2.49 3.27
C ASP A 80 -8.97 2.64 2.30
N ALA A 81 -9.47 1.52 1.77
CA ALA A 81 -10.53 1.50 0.75
C ALA A 81 -11.91 1.82 1.33
N ILE A 82 -12.10 1.67 2.65
CA ILE A 82 -13.35 1.95 3.36
C ILE A 82 -13.55 3.47 3.43
N THR A 83 -12.50 4.19 3.83
CA THR A 83 -12.48 5.65 3.98
C THR A 83 -12.11 6.38 2.69
N GLY A 84 -11.32 5.74 1.82
CA GLY A 84 -10.75 6.34 0.61
C GLY A 84 -9.54 7.24 0.88
N VAL A 85 -8.94 7.12 2.07
CA VAL A 85 -7.80 7.95 2.49
C VAL A 85 -6.49 7.24 2.15
N LEU A 86 -5.58 7.97 1.50
CA LEU A 86 -4.17 7.63 1.41
C LEU A 86 -3.41 8.51 2.41
N ALA A 87 -2.68 7.88 3.33
CA ALA A 87 -1.87 8.58 4.33
C ALA A 87 -0.48 7.95 4.45
N LEU A 88 0.44 8.71 5.02
CA LEU A 88 1.75 8.20 5.38
C LEU A 88 1.59 7.10 6.43
N ASP A 89 2.24 5.98 6.19
CA ASP A 89 2.27 4.84 7.09
C ASP A 89 3.50 4.92 8.00
N GLU A 90 3.61 6.04 8.71
CA GLU A 90 4.67 6.21 9.69
C GLU A 90 4.22 5.60 11.02
N PRO A 91 5.10 4.85 11.70
CA PRO A 91 4.82 4.45 13.06
C PRO A 91 4.61 5.72 13.88
N SER A 92 3.39 5.94 14.37
CA SER A 92 3.14 6.93 15.40
C SER A 92 3.87 6.43 16.63
N MET A 93 5.10 6.89 16.85
CA MET A 93 5.86 6.55 18.05
C MET A 93 4.98 6.94 19.26
N PRO A 94 4.51 6.00 20.10
CA PRO A 94 3.90 6.40 21.35
C PRO A 94 4.97 7.15 22.14
N GLY A 95 4.62 8.30 22.71
CA GLY A 95 5.58 9.26 23.30
C GLY A 95 6.44 8.72 24.46
N GLU A 96 6.32 7.43 24.79
CA GLU A 96 6.92 6.77 25.95
C GLU A 96 8.26 6.06 25.65
N LEU A 97 8.74 6.06 24.40
CA LEU A 97 10.06 5.50 24.04
C LEU A 97 11.17 6.55 23.89
N ARG A 98 11.10 7.64 24.67
CA ARG A 98 12.23 8.55 24.89
C ARG A 98 12.83 8.25 26.27
N ALA A 99 13.76 7.31 26.35
CA ALA A 99 14.59 7.05 27.53
C ALA A 99 16.06 7.01 27.13
#